data_AF-S3BFF0-F1
#
_entry.id   AF-S3BFF0-F1
#
_cell.length_a   1.000
_cell.length_b   1.000
_cell.length_c   1.000
_cell.angle_alpha   90.00
_cell.angle_beta   90.00
_cell.angle_gamma   90.00
#
_symmetry.space_group_name_H-M   'P 1'
#
loop_
_entity.id
_entity.type
_entity.pdbx_description
1 polymer ?
#
loop_
_entity_poly.entity_id
_entity_poly.type
_entity_poly.pdbx_seq_one_letter_code
_entity_poly.pdbx_strand_id
1 'polypeptide(L)'
;MEAITSLNTKISVTDKELFVKTTEALGLTPSGAIKIFVRMFNQCGGFPFEVRTVPLVNYNNPNILKPEIRNENVVLPASWREDDDYDHDDAK
;
A
#
# COMPACT_ATOMS: atom_id res chain seq x y z
N MET A 1 -16.80 -5.56 23.08
CA MET A 1 -17.04 -4.11 22.90
C MET A 1 -15.72 -3.53 22.42
N GLU A 2 -15.65 -2.96 21.21
CA GLU A 2 -14.40 -2.35 20.75
C GLU A 2 -14.07 -1.14 21.62
N ALA A 3 -12.83 -1.08 22.12
CA ALA A 3 -12.36 0.06 22.89
C ALA A 3 -12.19 1.25 21.94
N ILE A 4 -12.97 2.31 22.16
CA ILE A 4 -12.85 3.56 21.39
C ILE A 4 -11.73 4.39 22.01
N THR A 5 -10.77 4.82 21.20
CA THR A 5 -9.67 5.69 21.62
C THR A 5 -9.59 6.95 20.75
N SER A 6 -8.88 7.96 21.24
CA SER A 6 -8.68 9.23 20.54
C SER A 6 -7.39 9.22 19.73
N LEU A 7 -7.45 9.79 18.52
CA LEU A 7 -6.29 10.11 17.70
C LEU A 7 -6.05 11.62 17.76
N ASN A 8 -4.94 12.05 18.38
CA ASN A 8 -4.59 13.46 18.51
C ASN A 8 -3.40 13.78 17.61
N THR A 9 -3.51 14.83 16.80
CA THR A 9 -2.43 15.28 15.92
C THR A 9 -2.48 16.79 15.77
N LYS A 10 -1.30 17.44 15.77
CA LYS A 10 -1.18 18.87 15.52
C LYS A 10 -1.04 19.09 14.01
N ILE A 11 -1.82 20.02 13.47
CA ILE A 11 -1.77 20.44 12.07
C ILE A 11 -1.63 21.96 12.01
N SER A 12 -1.20 22.49 10.87
CA SER A 12 -1.15 23.93 10.66
C SER A 12 -2.55 24.54 10.69
N VAL A 13 -2.65 25.82 11.04
CA VAL A 13 -3.92 26.54 11.07
C VAL A 13 -4.55 26.58 9.67
N THR A 14 -3.72 26.82 8.64
CA THR A 14 -4.14 26.85 7.24
C THR A 14 -4.68 25.51 6.76
N ASP A 15 -4.01 24.40 7.10
CA ASP A 15 -4.50 23.06 6.73
C ASP A 15 -5.81 22.73 7.43
N LYS A 16 -5.96 23.14 8.69
CA LYS A 16 -7.20 22.94 9.44
C LYS A 16 -8.38 23.66 8.77
N GLU A 17 -8.21 24.92 8.41
CA GLU A 17 -9.26 25.71 7.75
C GLU A 17 -9.64 25.12 6.39
N LEU A 18 -8.64 24.76 5.59
CA LEU A 18 -8.86 24.12 4.30
C LEU A 18 -9.56 22.76 4.44
N PHE A 19 -9.12 21.95 5.40
CA PHE A 19 -9.71 20.64 5.67
C PHE A 19 -11.18 20.78 6.07
N VAL A 20 -11.51 21.67 7.00
CA VAL A 20 -12.90 21.92 7.43
C VAL A 20 -13.76 22.30 6.24
N LYS A 21 -13.35 23.31 5.46
CA LYS A 21 -14.08 23.79 4.29
C LYS A 21 -14.29 22.68 3.24
N THR A 22 -13.27 21.86 3.01
CA THR A 22 -13.34 20.74 2.05
C THR A 22 -14.28 19.65 2.54
N THR A 23 -14.24 19.30 3.82
CA THR A 23 -15.15 18.31 4.39
C THR A 23 -16.61 18.76 4.36
N GLU A 24 -16.87 20.04 4.66
CA GLU A 24 -18.22 20.63 4.58
C GLU A 24 -18.75 20.62 3.15
N ALA A 25 -17.92 20.98 2.17
CA ALA A 25 -18.29 20.91 0.75
C ALA A 25 -18.63 19.49 0.28
N LEU A 26 -18.04 18.47 0.90
CA LEU A 26 -18.31 17.05 0.64
C LEU A 26 -19.48 16.50 1.49
N GLY A 27 -20.11 17.31 2.34
CA GLY A 27 -21.18 16.87 3.23
C GLY A 27 -20.70 15.97 4.37
N LEU A 28 -19.41 16.03 4.72
CA LEU A 28 -18.78 15.24 5.78
C LEU A 28 -18.41 16.13 6.97
N THR A 29 -18.35 15.52 8.15
CA THR A 29 -17.67 16.14 9.29
C THR A 29 -16.17 15.88 9.20
N PRO A 30 -15.31 16.78 9.70
CA PRO A 30 -13.86 16.53 9.79
C PRO A 30 -13.52 15.18 10.45
N SER A 31 -14.20 14.87 11.57
CA SER A 31 -14.03 13.60 12.27
C SER A 31 -14.49 12.40 11.43
N GLY A 32 -15.56 12.54 10.64
CA GLY A 32 -16.02 11.51 9.71
C GLY A 32 -15.00 11.22 8.61
N ALA A 33 -14.43 12.27 8.02
CA ALA A 33 -13.40 12.15 7.01
C ALA A 33 -12.14 11.45 7.55
N ILE A 34 -11.69 11.79 8.77
CA ILE A 34 -10.55 11.10 9.41
C ILE A 34 -10.85 9.63 9.68
N LYS A 35 -12.07 9.29 10.14
CA LYS A 35 -12.45 7.87 10.36
C LYS A 35 -12.43 7.07 9.05
N ILE A 36 -12.95 7.65 7.97
CA ILE A 36 -12.90 7.03 6.63
C ILE A 36 -11.45 6.83 6.20
N PHE A 37 -10.61 7.86 6.35
CA PHE A 37 -9.20 7.80 6.00
C PHE A 37 -8.48 6.69 6.78
N VAL A 38 -8.62 6.62 8.10
CA VAL A 38 -7.98 5.58 8.93
C VAL A 38 -8.44 4.18 8.52
N ARG A 39 -9.73 4.00 8.21
CA ARG A 39 -10.25 2.73 7.73
C ARG A 39 -9.64 2.32 6.40
N MET A 40 -9.63 3.23 5.42
CA MET A 40 -9.06 2.97 4.10
C MET A 40 -7.55 2.72 4.18
N PHE A 41 -6.83 3.49 4.98
CA PHE A 41 -5.41 3.32 5.20
C PHE A 41 -5.07 1.91 5.70
N ASN A 42 -5.82 1.44 6.70
CA ASN A 42 -5.64 0.10 7.24
C ASN A 42 -6.03 -1.00 6.25
N GLN A 43 -7.11 -0.79 5.46
CA GLN A 43 -7.54 -1.75 4.43
C GLN A 43 -6.50 -1.90 3.30
N CYS A 44 -5.84 -0.81 2.91
CA CYS A 44 -4.81 -0.81 1.88
C CYS A 44 -3.42 -1.21 2.39
N GLY A 45 -3.23 -1.33 3.71
CA GLY A 45 -1.90 -1.51 4.31
C GLY A 45 -0.97 -0.30 4.14
N GLY A 46 -1.53 0.89 3.89
CA GLY A 46 -0.82 2.11 3.54
C GLY A 46 -1.74 3.17 2.95
N PHE A 47 -1.16 4.23 2.39
CA PHE A 47 -1.95 5.28 1.73
C PHE A 47 -2.69 4.71 0.51
N PRO A 48 -3.96 5.08 0.29
CA PRO A 48 -4.75 4.62 -0.86
C PRO A 48 -4.33 5.29 -2.18
N PHE A 49 -3.34 6.18 -2.14
CA PHE A 49 -2.73 6.85 -3.29
C PHE A 49 -1.22 6.92 -3.09
N GLU A 50 -0.47 7.05 -4.18
CA GLU A 50 0.98 7.18 -4.12
C GLU A 50 1.35 8.54 -3.49
N VAL A 51 1.84 8.50 -2.26
CA VAL A 51 2.30 9.67 -1.50
C VAL A 51 3.80 9.92 -1.63
N ARG A 52 4.56 8.95 -2.14
CA ARG A 52 6.01 9.10 -2.21
C ARG A 52 6.38 9.92 -3.44
N THR A 53 7.14 10.98 -3.22
CA THR A 53 7.81 11.71 -4.31
C THR A 53 8.99 10.93 -4.89
N VAL A 54 9.51 9.93 -4.17
CA VAL A 54 10.60 9.03 -4.59
C VAL A 54 10.26 7.60 -4.16
N PRO A 55 10.29 6.60 -5.07
CA PRO A 55 9.96 5.22 -4.72
C PRO A 55 11.07 4.59 -3.89
N LEU A 56 11.00 4.72 -2.56
CA LEU A 56 11.69 3.80 -1.65
C LEU A 56 10.76 2.63 -1.36
N VAL A 57 11.06 1.48 -1.97
CA VAL A 57 10.47 0.20 -1.57
C VAL A 57 11.06 -0.15 -0.21
N ASN A 58 10.23 -0.23 0.82
CA ASN A 58 10.67 -0.69 2.14
C ASN A 58 10.86 -2.21 2.12
N TYR A 59 12.02 -2.70 1.65
CA TYR A 59 12.37 -4.13 1.58
C TYR A 59 12.28 -4.90 2.94
N ASN A 60 12.13 -4.18 4.05
CA ASN A 60 11.92 -4.76 5.38
C ASN A 60 10.44 -5.00 5.72
N ASN A 61 9.49 -4.59 4.88
CA ASN A 61 8.07 -4.86 5.09
C ASN A 61 7.80 -6.38 4.96
N PRO A 62 7.19 -7.02 5.98
CA PRO A 62 6.92 -8.47 5.96
C PRO A 62 5.98 -8.91 4.83
N ASN A 63 5.20 -7.99 4.26
CA ASN A 63 4.29 -8.28 3.15
C ASN A 63 4.93 -8.17 1.76
N ILE A 64 6.23 -7.86 1.67
CA ILE A 64 6.93 -7.87 0.38
C ILE A 64 7.37 -9.29 0.08
N LEU A 65 6.97 -9.79 -1.10
CA LEU A 65 7.42 -11.07 -1.63
C LEU A 65 8.95 -11.04 -1.76
N LYS A 66 9.62 -11.91 -1.02
CA LYS A 66 11.05 -12.15 -1.15
C LYS A 66 11.24 -13.45 -1.93
N PRO A 67 12.12 -13.49 -2.93
CA PRO A 67 12.41 -14.73 -3.61
C PRO A 67 13.04 -15.74 -2.63
N GLU A 68 12.75 -17.02 -2.82
CA GLU A 68 13.42 -18.09 -2.08
C GLU A 68 14.83 -18.26 -2.66
N ILE A 69 15.86 -18.07 -1.82
CA ILE A 69 17.25 -18.29 -2.21
C ILE A 69 17.63 -19.70 -1.76
N ARG A 70 17.95 -20.59 -2.71
CA ARG A 70 18.50 -21.93 -2.44
C ARG A 70 19.88 -22.04 -3.05
N ASN A 71 20.88 -22.41 -2.24
CA ASN A 71 22.26 -22.61 -2.69
C ASN A 71 22.77 -21.42 -3.52
N GLU A 72 22.61 -20.20 -2.99
CA GLU A 72 23.01 -18.93 -3.63
C GLU A 72 22.26 -18.57 -4.93
N ASN A 73 21.30 -19.40 -5.35
CA ASN A 73 20.49 -19.17 -6.53
C ASN A 73 19.08 -18.71 -6.17
N VAL A 74 18.58 -17.72 -6.90
CA VAL A 74 17.19 -17.24 -6.83
C VAL A 74 16.28 -18.31 -7.44
N VAL A 75 15.39 -18.89 -6.65
CA VAL A 75 14.42 -19.89 -7.11
C VAL A 75 13.10 -19.19 -7.41
N LEU A 76 12.71 -19.21 -8.68
CA LEU A 76 11.38 -18.79 -9.11
C LEU A 76 10.35 -19.90 -8.85
N PRO A 77 9.10 -19.56 -8.48
CA PRO A 77 8.02 -20.54 -8.37
C PRO A 77 7.84 -21.34 -9.66
N ALA A 78 7.50 -22.61 -9.55
CA ALA A 78 7.24 -23.45 -10.73
C ALA A 78 6.13 -22.88 -11.62
N SER A 79 5.15 -22.17 -11.06
CA SER A 79 4.08 -21.49 -11.79
C SER A 79 4.51 -20.28 -12.63
N TRP A 80 5.78 -19.86 -12.51
CA TRP A 80 6.38 -18.77 -13.29
C TRP A 80 7.32 -19.30 -14.38
N ARG A 81 7.58 -20.60 -14.40
CA ARG A 81 8.17 -21.22 -15.57
C ARG A 81 7.07 -21.21 -16.60
N GLU A 82 7.28 -20.48 -17.69
CA GLU A 82 6.50 -20.75 -18.89
C GLU A 82 6.75 -22.22 -19.22
N ASP A 83 5.70 -22.97 -19.58
CA ASP A 83 5.92 -24.33 -20.09
C ASP A 83 6.81 -24.15 -21.31
N ASP A 84 8.08 -24.51 -21.17
CA ASP A 84 9.12 -24.31 -22.18
C ASP A 84 8.82 -25.26 -23.37
N ASP A 85 7.75 -25.01 -24.10
CA ASP A 85 7.46 -25.56 -25.44
C ASP A 85 8.33 -24.82 -26.48
N TYR A 86 9.59 -24.53 -26.13
CA TYR A 86 10.61 -24.26 -27.13
C TYR A 86 10.98 -25.60 -27.75
N ASP A 87 10.13 -26.07 -28.67
CA ASP A 87 10.50 -27.05 -29.68
C ASP A 87 11.79 -26.53 -30.34
N HIS A 88 12.92 -27.06 -29.89
CA HIS A 88 14.17 -26.92 -30.63
C HIS A 88 13.99 -27.81 -31.86
N ASP A 89 13.36 -27.24 -32.89
CA ASP A 89 13.43 -27.70 -34.26
C ASP A 89 14.91 -27.62 -34.70
N ASP A 90 15.72 -28.55 -34.20
CA ASP A 90 17.00 -28.88 -34.80
C ASP A 90 16.69 -29.58 -36.12
N ALA A 91 16.61 -28.73 -37.14
CA ALA A 91 16.66 -29.09 -38.53
C ALA A 91 17.85 -30.01 -38.80
N LYS A 92 17.52 -31.29 -38.96
CA LYS A 92 18.10 -32.34 -39.80
C LYS A 92 19.53 -32.18 -40.33
#